data_AF-A0AAW9I017-F1
#
_entry.id   AF-A0AAW9I017-F1
#
_cell.length_a   1.000
_cell.length_b   1.000
_cell.length_c   1.000
_cell.angle_alpha   90.00
_cell.angle_beta   90.00
_cell.angle_gamma   90.00
#
_symmetry.space_group_name_H-M   'P 1'
#
loop_
_entity.id
_entity.type
_entity.pdbx_description
1 polymer ?
#
loop_
_entity_poly.entity_id
_entity_poly.type
_entity_poly.pdbx_seq_one_letter_code
_entity_poly.pdbx_strand_id
1 'polypeptide(L)'
;MEPTQTCNRKEGVVIGDEGLQGMADNTLRILRYHGLLVEISQNVYAPKDLVATSSLRARMVELCAPRGAIACLLCAHWIYTGRWPANYLPHFSFAHPKSSRNPVVMRKNIPEYQLRYFADFPVTTPLKTLQDIAERYPLDTVFSCALNLVYSKHLTAQEISIVASYLDSKRYSTARKGLHSIARYLAST
;
A
#
# COMPACT_ATOMS: atom_id res chain seq x y z
N MET A 1 -26.93 24.70 -30.80
CA MET A 1 -26.12 23.48 -30.68
C MET A 1 -24.76 23.90 -30.17
N GLU A 2 -24.61 23.93 -28.85
CA GLU A 2 -23.32 24.24 -28.21
C GLU A 2 -22.49 22.96 -28.11
N PRO A 3 -21.19 22.99 -28.43
CA PRO A 3 -20.33 21.84 -28.27
C PRO A 3 -20.04 21.62 -26.79
N THR A 4 -20.46 20.46 -26.30
CA THR A 4 -20.22 19.96 -24.95
C THR A 4 -18.71 19.87 -24.68
N GLN A 5 -18.20 20.71 -23.76
CA GLN A 5 -16.85 20.59 -23.25
C GLN A 5 -16.69 19.25 -22.51
N THR A 6 -15.96 18.33 -23.13
CA THR A 6 -15.46 17.12 -22.47
C THR A 6 -14.43 17.51 -21.42
N CYS A 7 -14.82 17.37 -20.15
CA CYS A 7 -13.94 17.55 -18.99
C CYS A 7 -12.80 16.51 -19.05
N ASN A 8 -11.63 16.96 -19.51
CA ASN A 8 -10.40 16.18 -19.52
C ASN A 8 -9.90 16.00 -18.06
N ARG A 9 -10.15 14.82 -17.49
CA ARG A 9 -9.47 14.34 -16.27
C ARG A 9 -7.97 14.19 -16.53
N LYS A 10 -7.18 15.24 -16.28
CA LYS A 10 -5.71 15.19 -16.25
C LYS A 10 -5.14 16.12 -15.18
N GLU A 11 -5.45 15.93 -13.90
CA GLU A 11 -4.67 16.58 -12.85
C GLU A 11 -4.45 15.62 -11.66
N GLY A 12 -3.27 15.01 -11.70
CA GLY A 12 -2.68 14.17 -10.67
C GLY A 12 -1.24 14.00 -11.08
N VAL A 13 -0.36 14.88 -10.59
CA VAL A 13 1.05 14.89 -10.97
C VAL A 13 1.76 13.75 -10.24
N VAL A 14 1.76 12.57 -10.85
CA VAL A 14 2.73 11.53 -10.54
C VAL A 14 3.89 11.75 -11.49
N ILE A 15 5.04 12.15 -10.95
CA ILE A 15 6.21 12.40 -11.78
C ILE A 15 6.86 11.03 -12.05
N GLY A 16 6.51 10.42 -13.18
CA GLY A 16 7.24 9.29 -13.75
C GLY A 16 8.48 9.76 -14.51
N ASP A 17 9.33 8.82 -14.94
CA ASP A 17 10.60 9.09 -15.66
C ASP A 17 10.45 10.07 -16.84
N GLU A 18 9.33 10.00 -17.57
CA GLU A 18 9.04 10.88 -18.71
C GLU A 18 8.56 12.30 -18.30
N GLY A 19 7.96 12.45 -17.12
CA GLY A 19 7.61 13.76 -16.55
C GLY A 19 8.78 14.44 -15.83
N LEU A 20 9.81 13.67 -15.46
CA LEU A 20 11.06 14.13 -14.84
C LEU A 20 11.98 14.81 -15.87
N GLN A 21 11.90 14.44 -17.15
CA GLN A 21 12.78 14.96 -18.22
C GLN A 21 12.68 16.47 -18.48
N GLY A 22 11.61 17.14 -18.01
CA GLY A 22 11.43 18.60 -18.16
C GLY A 22 11.87 19.44 -16.95
N MET A 23 12.09 18.82 -15.78
CA MET A 23 12.64 19.49 -14.60
C MET A 23 14.15 19.22 -14.55
N ALA A 24 14.97 20.26 -14.56
CA ALA A 24 16.41 20.10 -14.39
C ALA A 24 16.71 19.19 -13.18
N ASP A 25 17.52 18.13 -13.36
CA ASP A 25 17.87 17.13 -12.33
C ASP A 25 18.26 17.75 -10.98
N ASN A 26 18.84 18.95 -11.01
CA ASN A 26 19.20 19.72 -9.82
C ASN A 26 17.98 20.12 -8.98
N THR A 27 16.86 20.50 -9.58
CA THR A 27 15.63 20.87 -8.88
C THR A 27 15.05 19.67 -8.13
N LEU A 28 15.00 18.51 -8.78
CA LEU A 28 14.53 17.27 -8.15
C LEU A 28 15.43 16.86 -6.98
N ARG A 29 16.75 17.00 -7.16
CA ARG A 29 17.72 16.77 -6.08
C ARG A 29 17.49 17.70 -4.90
N ILE A 30 17.25 18.98 -5.15
CA ILE A 30 16.99 19.98 -4.10
C ILE A 30 15.66 19.67 -3.38
N LEU A 31 14.59 19.38 -4.11
CA LEU A 31 13.28 19.05 -3.53
C LEU A 31 13.32 17.77 -2.68
N ARG A 32 14.10 16.76 -3.11
CA ARG A 32 14.37 15.55 -2.33
C ARG A 32 15.18 15.86 -1.07
N TYR A 33 16.24 16.66 -1.19
CA TYR A 33 17.07 17.06 -0.06
C TYR A 33 16.27 17.80 1.02
N HIS A 34 15.33 18.66 0.62
CA HIS A 34 14.44 19.36 1.55
C HIS A 34 13.23 18.53 2.00
N GLY A 35 13.11 17.27 1.59
CA GLY A 35 12.01 16.38 2.02
C GLY A 35 10.63 16.79 1.51
N LEU A 36 10.57 17.56 0.42
CA LEU A 36 9.31 18.00 -0.22
C LEU A 36 8.72 16.93 -1.15
N LEU A 37 9.54 15.98 -1.58
CA LEU A 37 9.14 14.81 -2.36
C LEU A 37 9.33 13.53 -1.54
N VAL A 38 8.38 12.61 -1.67
CA VAL A 38 8.44 11.26 -1.10
C VAL A 38 8.48 10.25 -2.23
N GLU A 39 9.39 9.28 -2.14
CA GLU A 39 9.44 8.16 -3.06
C GLU A 39 8.31 7.18 -2.73
N ILE A 40 7.39 7.02 -3.68
CA ILE A 40 6.20 6.17 -3.53
C ILE A 40 6.35 4.82 -4.25
N SER A 41 7.26 4.74 -5.22
CA SER A 41 7.71 3.53 -5.91
C SER A 41 9.12 3.78 -6.43
N GLN A 42 9.83 2.74 -6.86
CA GLN A 42 11.14 2.89 -7.49
C GLN A 42 11.11 3.95 -8.60
N ASN A 43 11.88 5.04 -8.41
CA ASN A 43 11.95 6.20 -9.30
C ASN A 43 10.63 6.96 -9.53
N VAL A 44 9.62 6.76 -8.67
CA VAL A 44 8.34 7.47 -8.71
C VAL A 44 8.20 8.31 -7.45
N TYR A 45 8.07 9.62 -7.65
CA TYR A 45 8.01 10.59 -6.56
C TYR A 45 6.68 11.34 -6.56
N ALA A 46 6.18 11.66 -5.37
CA ALA A 46 5.03 12.53 -5.17
C ALA A 46 5.34 13.64 -4.16
N PRO A 47 4.75 14.84 -4.33
CA PRO A 47 4.78 15.87 -3.30
C PRO A 47 4.26 15.33 -1.96
N LYS A 48 4.96 15.66 -0.87
CA LYS A 48 4.65 15.17 0.47
C LYS A 48 3.20 15.49 0.89
N ASP A 49 2.69 16.65 0.49
CA ASP A 49 1.32 17.08 0.81
C ASP A 49 0.27 16.19 0.10
N LEU A 50 0.59 15.68 -1.09
CA LEU A 50 -0.27 14.78 -1.86
C LEU A 50 -0.23 13.33 -1.40
N VAL A 51 0.51 13.02 -0.33
CA VAL A 51 0.53 11.70 0.30
C VAL A 51 0.12 11.74 1.78
N ALA A 52 -0.45 12.85 2.24
CA ALA A 52 -0.81 13.06 3.64
C ALA A 52 -1.91 12.10 4.14
N THR A 53 -2.94 11.84 3.33
CA THR A 53 -4.09 11.01 3.71
C THR A 53 -4.14 9.71 2.92
N SER A 54 -4.84 8.70 3.45
CA SER A 54 -4.99 7.40 2.76
C SER A 54 -5.68 7.55 1.39
N SER A 55 -6.67 8.44 1.27
CA SER A 55 -7.36 8.71 0.00
C SER A 55 -6.43 9.35 -1.04
N LEU A 56 -5.58 10.29 -0.61
CA LEU A 56 -4.60 10.91 -1.52
C LEU A 56 -3.53 9.90 -1.94
N ARG A 57 -3.03 9.07 -1.01
CA ARG A 57 -2.11 7.96 -1.34
C ARG A 57 -2.72 6.96 -2.32
N ALA A 58 -3.97 6.57 -2.09
CA ALA A 58 -4.70 5.68 -3.00
C ALA A 58 -4.83 6.29 -4.39
N ARG A 59 -5.13 7.58 -4.49
CA ARG A 59 -5.21 8.29 -5.77
C ARG A 59 -3.86 8.32 -6.51
N MET A 60 -2.75 8.53 -5.79
CA MET A 60 -1.41 8.47 -6.39
C MET A 60 -1.07 7.07 -6.91
N VAL A 61 -1.46 6.04 -6.15
CA VAL A 61 -1.26 4.63 -6.54
C VAL A 61 -2.12 4.25 -7.74
N GLU A 62 -3.38 4.70 -7.78
CA GLU A 62 -4.31 4.45 -8.88
C GLU A 62 -3.74 4.89 -10.23
N LEU A 63 -3.07 6.04 -10.28
CA LEU A 63 -2.43 6.56 -11.50
C LEU A 63 -1.33 5.64 -12.03
N CYS A 64 -0.74 4.81 -11.17
CA CYS A 64 0.28 3.82 -11.53
C CYS A 64 -0.28 2.41 -11.68
N ALA A 65 -1.56 2.20 -11.34
CA ALA A 65 -2.15 0.87 -11.27
C ALA A 65 -2.64 0.42 -12.65
N PRO A 66 -2.47 -0.87 -13.01
CA PRO A 66 -3.17 -1.44 -14.15
C PRO A 66 -4.68 -1.31 -13.98
N ARG A 67 -5.41 -1.10 -15.07
CA ARG A 67 -6.87 -0.98 -15.02
C ARG A 67 -7.52 -2.20 -14.38
N GLY A 68 -8.37 -1.98 -13.38
CA GLY A 68 -9.07 -3.05 -12.65
C GLY A 68 -8.19 -3.80 -11.64
N ALA A 69 -6.98 -3.29 -11.36
CA ALA A 69 -6.13 -3.81 -10.31
C ALA A 69 -6.56 -3.31 -8.93
N ILE A 70 -6.24 -4.11 -7.90
CA ILE A 70 -6.52 -3.84 -6.50
C ILE A 70 -5.18 -3.68 -5.78
N ALA A 71 -5.01 -2.63 -4.97
CA ALA A 71 -3.82 -2.52 -4.14
C ALA A 71 -3.84 -3.57 -3.02
N CYS A 72 -2.73 -4.30 -2.88
CA CYS A 72 -2.55 -5.36 -1.88
C CYS A 72 -1.15 -5.32 -1.25
N LEU A 73 -0.89 -6.20 -0.28
CA LEU A 73 0.42 -6.36 0.36
C LEU A 73 0.99 -5.03 0.87
N LEU A 74 2.28 -4.76 0.64
CA LEU A 74 2.95 -3.56 1.11
C LEU A 74 2.40 -2.26 0.51
N CYS A 75 1.81 -2.32 -0.70
CA CYS A 75 1.17 -1.15 -1.31
C CYS A 75 -0.10 -0.75 -0.56
N ALA A 76 -0.97 -1.73 -0.24
CA ALA A 76 -2.12 -1.47 0.63
C ALA A 76 -1.68 -1.00 2.02
N HIS A 77 -0.64 -1.62 2.60
CA HIS A 77 -0.06 -1.19 3.87
C HIS A 77 0.34 0.29 3.84
N TRP A 78 1.08 0.70 2.81
CA TRP A 78 1.51 2.08 2.64
C TRP A 78 0.33 3.04 2.45
N ILE A 79 -0.72 2.66 1.71
CA ILE A 79 -1.93 3.47 1.59
C ILE A 79 -2.56 3.71 2.98
N TYR A 80 -2.65 2.70 3.83
CA TYR A 80 -3.15 2.86 5.20
C TYR A 80 -2.23 3.74 6.05
N THR A 81 -0.96 3.36 6.18
CA THR A 81 -0.07 3.89 7.24
C THR A 81 0.80 5.06 6.79
N GLY A 82 0.98 5.25 5.48
CA GLY A 82 1.96 6.17 4.90
C GLY A 82 3.41 5.74 5.11
N ARG A 83 3.66 4.52 5.57
CA ARG A 83 4.99 4.01 5.94
C ARG A 83 5.34 2.77 5.16
N TRP A 84 6.55 2.73 4.60
CA TRP A 84 7.15 1.50 4.07
C TRP A 84 7.91 0.79 5.19
N PRO A 85 7.96 -0.56 5.20
CA PRO A 85 8.87 -1.29 6.07
C PRO A 85 10.33 -0.93 5.77
N ALA A 86 11.16 -0.76 6.81
CA ALA A 86 12.53 -0.24 6.66
C ALA A 86 13.43 -1.07 5.73
N ASN A 87 13.18 -2.39 5.64
CA ASN A 87 14.00 -3.32 4.86
C ASN A 87 13.53 -3.47 3.40
N TYR A 88 12.56 -2.67 2.95
CA TYR A 88 11.97 -2.80 1.62
C TYR A 88 12.02 -1.49 0.86
N LEU A 89 12.47 -1.58 -0.39
CA LEU A 89 12.32 -0.50 -1.34
C LEU A 89 10.83 -0.32 -1.68
N PRO A 90 10.34 0.93 -1.82
CA PRO A 90 8.99 1.21 -2.27
C PRO A 90 8.70 0.50 -3.60
N HIS A 91 7.73 -0.39 -3.59
CA HIS A 91 7.29 -1.10 -4.79
C HIS A 91 5.78 -1.33 -4.75
N PHE A 92 5.10 -0.93 -5.81
CA PHE A 92 3.67 -1.17 -5.92
C PHE A 92 3.37 -2.64 -6.11
N SER A 93 2.39 -3.13 -5.35
CA SER A 93 1.99 -4.52 -5.31
C SER A 93 0.51 -4.60 -5.56
N PHE A 94 0.14 -5.13 -6.72
CA PHE A 94 -1.26 -5.23 -7.11
C PHE A 94 -1.76 -6.67 -7.24
N ALA A 95 -3.05 -6.85 -6.98
CA ALA A 95 -3.81 -8.03 -7.33
C ALA A 95 -4.68 -7.75 -8.56
N HIS A 96 -4.78 -8.72 -9.47
CA HIS A 96 -5.66 -8.62 -10.63
C HIS A 96 -6.25 -10.00 -10.97
N PRO A 97 -7.54 -10.12 -11.34
CA PRO A 97 -8.16 -11.43 -11.59
C PRO A 97 -7.60 -12.15 -12.83
N LYS A 98 -7.24 -11.39 -13.86
CA LYS A 98 -6.87 -11.93 -15.19
C LYS A 98 -5.43 -11.66 -15.64
N SER A 99 -4.72 -10.77 -14.98
CA SER A 99 -3.41 -10.26 -15.43
C SER A 99 -2.35 -10.71 -14.45
N SER A 100 -1.14 -10.91 -14.96
CA SER A 100 0.07 -11.18 -14.17
C SER A 100 1.23 -10.29 -14.63
N ARG A 101 0.94 -9.24 -15.40
CA ARG A 101 1.96 -8.28 -15.85
C ARG A 101 2.38 -7.43 -14.66
N ASN A 102 3.68 -7.24 -14.46
CA ASN A 102 4.25 -6.28 -13.51
C ASN A 102 3.51 -4.93 -13.64
N PRO A 103 3.05 -4.27 -12.55
CA PRO A 103 3.23 -4.55 -11.10
C PRO A 103 2.20 -5.47 -10.42
N VAL A 104 1.52 -6.34 -11.17
CA VAL A 104 0.64 -7.36 -10.58
C VAL A 104 1.47 -8.52 -10.00
N VAL A 105 1.44 -8.66 -8.68
CA VAL A 105 2.16 -9.70 -7.92
C VAL A 105 1.25 -10.87 -7.50
N MET A 106 -0.06 -10.70 -7.69
CA MET A 106 -1.04 -11.73 -7.36
C MET A 106 -2.16 -11.80 -8.40
N ARG A 107 -2.24 -12.92 -9.12
CA ARG A 107 -3.39 -13.22 -9.97
C ARG A 107 -4.51 -13.85 -9.12
N LYS A 108 -5.33 -13.02 -8.50
CA LYS A 108 -6.40 -13.46 -7.59
C LYS A 108 -7.61 -12.55 -7.70
N ASN A 109 -8.79 -13.16 -7.70
CA ASN A 109 -10.03 -12.43 -7.46
C ASN A 109 -10.20 -12.26 -5.94
N ILE A 110 -10.22 -11.00 -5.47
CA ILE A 110 -10.40 -10.69 -4.06
C ILE A 110 -11.89 -10.37 -3.85
N PRO A 111 -12.60 -11.08 -2.97
CA PRO A 111 -14.00 -10.81 -2.69
C PRO A 111 -14.23 -9.39 -2.17
N GLU A 112 -15.37 -8.80 -2.51
CA GLU A 112 -15.71 -7.42 -2.18
C GLU A 112 -15.72 -7.12 -0.67
N TYR A 113 -16.14 -8.08 0.17
CA TYR A 113 -16.11 -7.95 1.63
C TYR A 113 -14.67 -7.83 2.21
N GLN A 114 -13.64 -8.15 1.41
CA GLN A 114 -12.23 -8.00 1.76
C GLN A 114 -11.61 -6.73 1.16
N LEU A 115 -12.42 -5.85 0.58
CA LEU A 115 -12.00 -4.60 -0.02
C LEU A 115 -12.51 -3.40 0.78
N ARG A 116 -11.76 -2.32 0.71
CA ARG A 116 -12.14 -0.98 1.13
C ARG A 116 -11.77 -0.02 0.00
N TYR A 117 -12.63 0.94 -0.27
CA TYR A 117 -12.43 1.92 -1.33
C TYR A 117 -11.90 3.23 -0.77
N PHE A 118 -10.90 3.78 -1.43
CA PHE A 118 -10.32 5.08 -1.13
C PHE A 118 -10.26 5.89 -2.42
N ALA A 119 -11.03 6.99 -2.50
CA ALA A 119 -11.18 7.76 -3.75
C ALA A 119 -11.53 6.85 -4.95
N ASP A 120 -12.53 5.98 -4.78
CA ASP A 120 -12.99 4.95 -5.75
C ASP A 120 -11.96 3.88 -6.13
N PHE A 121 -10.74 3.91 -5.57
CA PHE A 121 -9.72 2.91 -5.80
C PHE A 121 -9.82 1.74 -4.80
N PRO A 122 -9.92 0.47 -5.27
CA PRO A 122 -10.04 -0.68 -4.38
C PRO A 122 -8.71 -1.06 -3.73
N VAL A 123 -8.75 -1.24 -2.41
CA VAL A 123 -7.61 -1.62 -1.56
C VAL A 123 -8.04 -2.79 -0.66
N THR A 124 -7.18 -3.77 -0.42
CA THR A 124 -7.48 -4.83 0.56
C THR A 124 -7.75 -4.25 1.95
N THR A 125 -8.67 -4.85 2.72
CA THR A 125 -8.90 -4.44 4.12
C THR A 125 -7.61 -4.58 4.96
N PRO A 126 -7.46 -3.86 6.08
CA PRO A 126 -6.26 -3.98 6.92
C PRO A 126 -5.98 -5.43 7.37
N LEU A 127 -7.04 -6.16 7.73
CA LEU A 127 -6.97 -7.56 8.13
C LEU A 127 -6.47 -8.45 6.99
N LYS A 128 -7.06 -8.29 5.79
CA LYS A 128 -6.64 -9.05 4.61
C LYS A 128 -5.20 -8.71 4.19
N THR A 129 -4.84 -7.44 4.28
CA THR A 129 -3.50 -6.92 4.00
C THR A 129 -2.46 -7.57 4.91
N LEU A 130 -2.70 -7.61 6.22
CA LEU A 130 -1.79 -8.24 7.17
C LEU A 130 -1.69 -9.75 6.93
N GLN A 131 -2.80 -10.42 6.61
CA GLN A 131 -2.80 -11.83 6.24
C GLN A 131 -1.92 -12.08 5.00
N ASP A 132 -2.15 -11.32 3.91
CA ASP A 132 -1.38 -11.50 2.68
C ASP A 132 0.12 -11.21 2.89
N ILE A 133 0.46 -10.25 3.76
CA ILE A 133 1.86 -9.97 4.15
C ILE A 133 2.45 -11.15 4.93
N ALA A 134 1.73 -11.68 5.92
CA ALA A 134 2.18 -12.80 6.75
C ALA A 134 2.42 -14.09 5.96
N GLU A 135 1.68 -14.30 4.86
CA GLU A 135 1.84 -15.46 3.98
C GLU A 135 3.07 -15.37 3.05
N ARG A 136 3.62 -14.16 2.83
CA ARG A 136 4.61 -13.88 1.77
C ARG A 136 5.92 -13.26 2.22
N TYR A 137 5.94 -12.58 3.37
CA TYR A 137 7.09 -11.80 3.82
C TYR A 137 7.75 -12.41 5.06
N PRO A 138 9.04 -12.13 5.30
CA PRO A 138 9.74 -12.51 6.53
C PRO A 138 9.10 -11.90 7.78
N LEU A 139 9.30 -12.57 8.91
CA LEU A 139 8.67 -12.23 10.20
C LEU A 139 8.88 -10.77 10.62
N ASP A 140 10.08 -10.23 10.44
CA ASP A 140 10.41 -8.85 10.84
C ASP A 140 9.54 -7.83 10.10
N THR A 141 9.22 -8.11 8.84
CA THR A 141 8.36 -7.27 8.01
C THR A 141 6.91 -7.39 8.46
N VAL A 142 6.48 -8.61 8.78
CA VAL A 142 5.13 -8.87 9.32
C VAL A 142 4.93 -8.09 10.61
N PHE A 143 5.91 -8.08 11.51
CA PHE A 143 5.86 -7.34 12.77
C PHE A 143 5.84 -5.82 12.56
N SER A 144 6.73 -5.31 11.74
CA SER A 144 6.76 -3.88 11.40
C SER A 144 5.41 -3.43 10.83
N CYS A 145 4.84 -4.22 9.91
CA CYS A 145 3.54 -3.92 9.31
C CYS A 145 2.39 -4.00 10.32
N ALA A 146 2.36 -5.03 11.18
CA ALA A 146 1.34 -5.20 12.20
C ALA A 146 1.33 -4.01 13.19
N LEU A 147 2.51 -3.63 13.69
CA LEU A 147 2.65 -2.50 14.62
C LEU A 147 2.25 -1.18 13.97
N ASN A 148 2.69 -0.93 12.73
CA ASN A 148 2.30 0.28 11.99
C ASN A 148 0.78 0.36 11.80
N LEU A 149 0.11 -0.76 11.48
CA LEU A 149 -1.35 -0.79 11.33
C LEU A 149 -2.08 -0.52 12.64
N VAL A 150 -1.55 -0.99 13.78
CA VAL A 150 -2.10 -0.71 15.11
C VAL A 150 -1.89 0.75 15.49
N TYR A 151 -0.67 1.28 15.34
CA TYR A 151 -0.37 2.67 15.66
C TYR A 151 -1.15 3.66 14.80
N SER A 152 -1.44 3.31 13.54
CA SER A 152 -2.33 4.07 12.66
C SER A 152 -3.82 3.82 12.93
N LYS A 153 -4.19 3.05 13.96
CA LYS A 153 -5.58 2.72 14.35
C LYS A 153 -6.40 2.04 13.25
N HIS A 154 -5.74 1.27 12.39
CA HIS A 154 -6.38 0.48 11.33
C HIS A 154 -6.62 -0.98 11.71
N LEU A 155 -5.96 -1.45 12.77
CA LEU A 155 -6.15 -2.78 13.36
C LEU A 155 -6.13 -2.71 14.88
N THR A 156 -6.88 -3.61 15.49
CA THR A 156 -6.90 -3.88 16.93
C THR A 156 -6.10 -5.14 17.27
N ALA A 157 -5.73 -5.31 18.54
CA ALA A 157 -5.06 -6.52 19.02
C ALA A 157 -5.91 -7.80 18.79
N GLN A 158 -7.24 -7.68 18.88
CA GLN A 158 -8.17 -8.78 18.60
C GLN A 158 -8.12 -9.20 17.14
N GLU A 159 -8.14 -8.25 16.21
CA GLU A 159 -8.04 -8.54 14.78
C GLU A 159 -6.70 -9.17 14.40
N ILE A 160 -5.59 -8.77 15.05
CA ILE A 160 -4.30 -9.43 14.88
C ILE A 160 -4.37 -10.90 15.30
N SER A 161 -5.05 -11.20 16.42
CA SER A 161 -5.23 -12.58 16.88
C SER A 161 -6.06 -13.40 15.89
N ILE A 162 -7.07 -12.80 15.25
CA ILE A 162 -7.84 -13.44 14.19
C ILE A 162 -6.94 -13.79 13.00
N VAL A 163 -6.07 -12.86 12.54
CA VAL A 163 -5.11 -13.13 11.47
C VAL A 163 -4.16 -14.28 11.84
N ALA A 164 -3.65 -14.30 13.07
CA ALA A 164 -2.77 -15.36 13.55
C ALA A 164 -3.45 -16.73 13.52
N SER A 165 -4.73 -16.80 13.87
CA SER A 165 -5.53 -18.04 13.80
C SER A 165 -5.76 -18.52 12.37
N TYR A 166 -5.85 -17.63 11.38
CA TYR A 166 -5.98 -18.02 9.97
C TYR A 166 -4.70 -18.64 9.37
N LEU A 167 -3.54 -18.43 9.97
CA LEU A 167 -2.24 -18.93 9.49
C LEU A 167 -1.97 -20.39 9.92
N ASP A 168 -3.00 -21.22 10.06
CA ASP A 168 -2.98 -22.50 10.78
C ASP A 168 -2.12 -23.62 10.13
N SER A 169 -1.57 -23.39 8.94
CA SER A 169 -0.67 -24.35 8.29
C SER A 169 0.72 -24.38 8.95
N LYS A 170 1.35 -25.57 9.03
CA LYS A 170 2.73 -25.75 9.57
C LYS A 170 3.75 -24.77 8.98
N ARG A 171 3.53 -24.34 7.72
CA ARG A 171 4.36 -23.40 6.97
C ARG A 171 4.47 -22.02 7.61
N TYR A 172 3.46 -21.57 8.36
CA TYR A 172 3.39 -20.20 8.92
C TYR A 172 3.43 -20.17 10.45
N SER A 173 3.88 -21.27 11.07
CA SER A 173 3.89 -21.43 12.53
C SER A 173 4.67 -20.34 13.26
N THR A 174 5.79 -19.86 12.70
CA THR A 174 6.58 -18.76 13.27
C THR A 174 5.84 -17.42 13.20
N ALA A 175 5.26 -17.09 12.04
CA ALA A 175 4.47 -15.87 11.86
C ALA A 175 3.25 -15.83 12.80
N ARG A 176 2.56 -16.97 12.93
CA ARG A 176 1.46 -17.13 13.88
C ARG A 176 1.88 -16.88 15.32
N LYS A 177 2.93 -17.55 15.80
CA LYS A 177 3.44 -17.36 17.18
C LYS A 177 3.79 -15.90 17.43
N GLY A 178 4.46 -15.28 16.46
CA GLY A 178 4.84 -13.88 16.51
C GLY A 178 3.66 -12.92 16.63
N LEU A 179 2.65 -13.07 15.75
CA LEU A 179 1.45 -12.24 15.78
C LEU A 179 0.65 -12.41 17.07
N HIS A 180 0.54 -13.63 17.60
CA HIS A 180 -0.06 -13.85 18.93
C HIS A 180 0.71 -13.15 20.05
N SER A 181 2.04 -13.17 20.03
CA SER A 181 2.85 -12.46 21.03
C SER A 181 2.61 -10.96 20.97
N ILE A 182 2.56 -10.37 19.78
CA ILE A 182 2.24 -8.94 19.60
C ILE A 182 0.83 -8.63 20.10
N ALA A 183 -0.16 -9.44 19.72
CA ALA A 183 -1.54 -9.22 20.17
C ALA A 183 -1.67 -9.25 21.69
N ARG A 184 -0.98 -10.18 22.37
CA ARG A 184 -0.96 -10.24 23.84
C ARG A 184 -0.29 -9.02 24.46
N TYR A 185 0.85 -8.60 23.91
CA TYR A 185 1.56 -7.41 24.39
C TYR A 185 0.66 -6.17 24.29
N LEU A 186 0.04 -5.95 23.14
CA LEU A 186 -0.86 -4.83 22.90
C LEU A 186 -2.15 -4.89 23.73
N ALA A 187 -2.62 -6.07 24.12
CA ALA A 187 -3.78 -6.21 25.01
C ALA A 187 -3.46 -5.95 26.49
N SER A 188 -2.16 -5.94 26.85
CA SER A 188 -1.69 -5.71 28.22
C SER A 188 -1.28 -4.25 28.49
N THR A 189 -1.32 -3.39 27.47
CA THR A 189 -0.98 -1.96 27.53
C THR A 189 -2.25 -1.13 27.52
#